data_AF-A0A3N8QEQ6-F1
#
_entry.id   AF-A0A3N8QEQ6-F1
#
_cell.length_a   1.000
_cell.length_b   1.000
_cell.length_c   1.000
_cell.angle_alpha   90.00
_cell.angle_beta   90.00
_cell.angle_gamma   90.00
#
_symmetry.space_group_name_H-M   'P 1'
#
loop_
_entity.id
_entity.type
_entity.pdbx_description
1 polymer ?
#
loop_
_entity_poly.entity_id
_entity_poly.type
_entity_poly.pdbx_seq_one_letter_code
_entity_poly.pdbx_strand_id
1 'polypeptide(L)'
;MTSRTHNDGDVLLDDGIYFIENNPAAARDGNTGRLMRRCDRTSRDAGAVECVGVYEVTQDGKWRVAITSYYDARKDSETHEVGAFENRLDAICTLWKSRHDAIGRYAN
;
A
#
# COMPACT_ATOMS: atom_id res chain seq x y z
N MET A 1 -17.08 13.76 12.87
CA MET A 1 -16.58 12.37 13.09
C MET A 1 -17.01 11.53 11.91
N THR A 2 -16.19 11.42 10.87
CA THR A 2 -16.41 10.43 9.81
C THR A 2 -15.30 9.40 9.96
N SER A 3 -15.55 8.41 10.81
CA SER A 3 -14.81 7.15 10.76
C SER A 3 -15.05 6.61 9.36
N ARG A 4 -14.02 6.63 8.52
CA ARG A 4 -14.08 6.08 7.17
C ARG A 4 -14.05 4.57 7.35
N THR A 5 -15.20 3.98 7.65
CA THR A 5 -15.42 2.55 7.54
C THR A 5 -15.04 2.18 6.12
N HIS A 6 -13.92 1.48 5.96
CA HIS A 6 -13.56 0.85 4.71
C HIS A 6 -14.76 -0.02 4.34
N ASN A 7 -15.35 0.19 3.17
CA ASN A 7 -16.35 -0.75 2.69
C ASN A 7 -15.62 -2.07 2.49
N ASP A 8 -16.07 -3.10 3.20
CA ASP A 8 -15.52 -4.47 3.25
C ASP A 8 -15.26 -5.08 1.85
N GLY A 9 -15.87 -4.51 0.79
CA GLY A 9 -15.72 -4.94 -0.60
C GLY A 9 -14.47 -4.46 -1.35
N ASP A 10 -13.67 -3.55 -0.78
CA ASP A 10 -12.48 -3.00 -1.46
C ASP A 10 -11.15 -3.59 -0.95
N VAL A 11 -11.18 -4.40 0.12
CA VAL A 11 -10.00 -5.04 0.71
C VAL A 11 -9.74 -6.39 0.06
N LEU A 12 -8.53 -6.59 -0.46
CA LEU A 12 -8.11 -7.81 -1.15
C LEU A 12 -7.43 -8.81 -0.21
N LEU A 13 -6.61 -8.32 0.71
CA LEU A 13 -5.83 -9.10 1.67
C LEU A 13 -5.74 -8.32 2.98
N ASP A 14 -5.83 -9.01 4.12
CA ASP A 14 -5.77 -8.40 5.45
C ASP A 14 -5.17 -9.39 6.46
N ASP A 15 -4.19 -8.97 7.25
CA ASP A 15 -3.60 -9.76 8.34
C ASP A 15 -3.82 -9.15 9.73
N GLY A 16 -4.69 -8.16 9.83
CA GLY A 16 -5.01 -7.44 11.06
C GLY A 16 -4.09 -6.26 11.34
N ILE A 17 -2.89 -6.19 10.74
CA ILE A 17 -1.97 -5.05 10.85
C ILE A 17 -1.88 -4.32 9.51
N TYR A 18 -1.67 -5.08 8.43
CA TYR A 18 -1.59 -4.59 7.08
C TYR A 18 -2.78 -5.09 6.27
N PHE A 19 -3.19 -4.29 5.30
CA PHE A 19 -4.20 -4.69 4.34
C PHE A 19 -3.92 -4.08 2.97
N ILE A 20 -4.32 -4.79 1.91
CA ILE A 20 -4.30 -4.25 0.55
C ILE A 20 -5.71 -3.88 0.16
N GLU A 21 -5.90 -2.66 -0.34
CA GLU A 21 -7.15 -2.21 -0.92
C GLU A 21 -7.00 -1.83 -2.39
N ASN A 22 -8.07 -1.97 -3.16
CA ASN A 22 -8.17 -1.29 -4.45
C ASN A 22 -8.29 0.21 -4.21
N ASN A 23 -7.71 1.04 -5.09
CA ASN A 23 -7.92 2.48 -5.01
C ASN A 23 -9.28 2.83 -5.64
N PRO A 24 -10.33 3.18 -4.86
CA PRO A 24 -11.66 3.47 -5.41
C PRO A 24 -11.67 4.77 -6.23
N ALA A 25 -10.68 5.65 -6.04
CA ALA A 25 -10.53 6.89 -6.80
C ALA A 25 -9.83 6.69 -8.16
N ALA A 26 -9.20 5.54 -8.39
CA ALA A 26 -8.70 5.16 -9.72
C ALA A 26 -9.91 4.71 -10.55
N ALA A 27 -10.50 5.67 -11.26
CA ALA A 27 -11.70 5.52 -12.07
C ALA A 27 -11.75 4.17 -12.81
N ARG A 28 -12.78 3.36 -12.48
CA ARG A 28 -13.37 2.24 -13.25
C ARG A 28 -12.49 1.10 -13.80
N ASP A 29 -11.17 1.21 -13.82
CA ASP A 29 -10.31 0.23 -14.49
C ASP A 29 -9.62 -0.75 -13.53
N GLY A 30 -9.75 -0.57 -12.20
CA GLY A 30 -9.15 -1.50 -11.22
C GLY A 30 -7.61 -1.61 -11.32
N ASN A 31 -6.99 -0.59 -11.91
CA ASN A 31 -5.60 -0.58 -12.36
C ASN A 31 -4.58 -0.15 -11.30
N THR A 32 -5.02 0.06 -10.06
CA THR A 32 -4.16 0.51 -8.96
C THR A 32 -4.73 0.09 -7.60
N GLY A 33 -3.86 -0.21 -6.65
CA GLY A 33 -4.24 -0.39 -5.26
C GLY A 33 -3.10 -0.04 -4.31
N ARG A 34 -3.39 -0.12 -3.01
CA ARG A 34 -2.55 0.40 -1.95
C ARG A 34 -2.34 -0.64 -0.88
N LEU A 35 -1.12 -0.70 -0.35
CA LEU A 35 -0.81 -1.37 0.90
C LEU A 35 -0.94 -0.35 2.02
N MET A 36 -1.85 -0.63 2.95
CA MET A 36 -2.15 0.17 4.10
C MET A 36 -1.65 -0.53 5.35
N ARG A 37 -1.17 0.24 6.33
CA ARG A 37 -0.79 -0.22 7.67
C ARG A 37 -1.67 0.46 8.70
N ARG A 38 -2.20 -0.32 9.64
CA ARG A 38 -2.92 0.21 10.81
C ARG A 38 -1.91 0.74 11.82
N CYS A 39 -2.03 2.02 12.17
CA CYS A 39 -1.23 2.63 13.22
C CYS A 39 -1.74 2.18 14.60
N ASP A 40 -0.82 2.00 15.54
CA ASP A 40 -1.12 1.46 16.86
C ASP A 40 -2.15 2.29 17.63
N ARG A 41 -3.01 1.62 18.42
CA ARG A 41 -4.19 2.20 19.11
C ARG A 41 -3.87 3.25 20.18
N THR A 42 -2.60 3.55 20.44
CA THR A 42 -2.15 4.53 21.44
C THR A 42 -2.15 5.97 20.92
N SER A 43 -2.26 6.15 19.60
CA SER A 43 -2.51 7.45 18.97
C SER A 43 -3.95 7.92 19.21
N ARG A 44 -4.15 9.24 19.35
CA ARG A 44 -5.45 9.87 19.59
C ARG A 44 -6.51 9.55 18.51
N ASP A 45 -6.07 9.05 17.37
CA ASP A 45 -6.90 8.54 16.29
C ASP A 45 -6.83 7.00 16.23
N ALA A 46 -7.59 6.34 17.10
CA ALA A 46 -7.87 4.91 16.98
C ALA A 46 -8.61 4.68 15.65
N GLY A 47 -7.87 4.31 14.61
CA GLY A 47 -8.36 4.22 13.23
C GLY A 47 -7.44 4.89 12.20
N ALA A 48 -6.32 5.49 12.61
CA ALA A 48 -5.31 5.98 11.68
C ALA A 48 -4.73 4.81 10.88
N VAL A 49 -4.84 4.90 9.55
CA VAL A 49 -4.16 4.04 8.60
C VAL A 49 -3.20 4.88 7.79
N GLU A 50 -2.04 4.33 7.48
CA GLU A 50 -1.03 4.97 6.64
C GLU A 50 -0.80 4.12 5.37
N CYS A 51 -0.63 4.80 4.24
CA CYS A 51 -0.26 4.15 2.98
C CYS A 51 1.24 3.90 2.99
N VAL A 52 1.65 2.63 2.91
CA VAL A 52 3.05 2.20 2.97
C VAL A 52 3.48 1.45 1.71
N GLY A 53 2.63 1.43 0.68
CA GLY A 53 2.99 0.91 -0.62
C GLY A 53 1.85 0.97 -1.62
N VAL A 54 2.17 0.73 -2.88
CA VAL A 54 1.25 0.78 -4.01
C VAL A 54 1.58 -0.30 -5.02
N TYR A 55 0.55 -0.74 -5.73
CA TYR A 55 0.72 -1.38 -7.04
C TYR A 55 -0.06 -0.59 -8.08
N GLU A 56 0.53 -0.31 -9.24
CA GLU A 56 -0.08 0.50 -10.29
C GLU A 56 0.32 -0.01 -11.68
N VAL A 57 -0.57 0.14 -12.66
CA VAL A 57 -0.20 -0.10 -14.06
C VAL A 57 0.56 1.10 -14.63
N THR A 58 1.68 0.85 -15.28
CA THR A 58 2.48 1.87 -15.98
C THR A 58 1.94 2.10 -17.39
N GLN A 59 2.44 3.14 -18.06
CA GLN A 59 2.10 3.44 -19.46
C GLN A 59 2.46 2.30 -20.41
N ASP A 60 3.47 1.49 -20.07
CA ASP A 60 3.90 0.32 -20.84
C ASP A 60 3.05 -0.93 -20.54
N GLY A 61 2.00 -0.81 -19.72
CA GLY A 61 1.11 -1.90 -19.35
C GLY A 61 1.64 -2.83 -18.26
N LYS A 62 2.81 -2.52 -17.68
CA LYS A 62 3.40 -3.31 -16.59
C LYS A 62 2.84 -2.90 -15.24
N TRP A 63 2.72 -3.84 -14.33
CA TRP A 63 2.30 -3.61 -12.96
C TRP A 63 3.51 -3.33 -12.08
N ARG A 64 3.72 -2.07 -11.75
CA ARG A 64 4.77 -1.59 -10.86
C ARG A 64 4.34 -1.79 -9.41
N VAL A 65 5.30 -2.18 -8.56
CA VAL A 65 5.14 -2.29 -7.11
C VAL A 65 6.15 -1.40 -6.43
N ALA A 66 5.70 -0.56 -5.51
CA ALA A 66 6.57 0.25 -4.67
C ALA A 66 6.12 0.22 -3.22
N ILE A 67 7.08 0.27 -2.29
CA ILE A 67 6.83 0.38 -0.86
C ILE A 67 7.48 1.63 -0.30
N THR A 68 6.91 2.16 0.78
CA THR A 68 7.52 3.21 1.59
C THR A 68 8.49 2.56 2.58
N SER A 69 9.71 3.07 2.65
CA SER A 69 10.75 2.67 3.61
C SER A 69 11.43 3.91 4.20
N TYR A 70 12.40 3.71 5.11
CA TYR A 70 13.23 4.82 5.59
C TYR A 70 13.85 5.59 4.42
N TYR A 71 13.96 6.91 4.60
CA TYR A 71 14.58 7.82 3.64
C TYR A 71 15.95 7.29 3.20
N ASP A 72 16.07 6.96 1.91
CA ASP A 72 17.34 6.60 1.29
C ASP A 72 17.96 7.84 0.65
N ALA A 73 18.96 8.40 1.33
CA ALA A 73 19.70 9.57 0.86
C ALA A 73 20.38 9.38 -0.50
N ARG A 74 20.59 8.14 -0.97
CA ARG A 74 21.14 7.87 -2.30
C ARG A 74 20.10 8.03 -3.41
N LYS A 75 18.82 7.84 -3.08
CA LYS A 75 17.69 7.94 -4.00
C LYS A 75 16.87 9.20 -3.80
N ASP A 76 17.19 9.97 -2.76
CA ASP A 76 16.43 11.13 -2.30
C ASP A 76 14.92 10.82 -2.19
N SER A 77 14.60 9.61 -1.69
CA SER A 77 13.23 9.12 -1.66
C SER A 77 13.02 8.16 -0.51
N GLU A 78 11.81 8.22 0.05
CA GLU A 78 11.26 7.25 1.00
C GLU A 78 10.48 6.14 0.27
N THR A 79 10.42 6.17 -1.07
CA THR A 79 9.67 5.20 -1.86
C THR A 79 10.61 4.38 -2.75
N HIS A 80 10.53 3.07 -2.60
CA HIS A 80 11.39 2.11 -3.28
C HIS A 80 10.57 1.19 -4.15
N GLU A 81 10.93 1.12 -5.43
CA GLU A 81 10.36 0.14 -6.35
C GLU A 81 10.89 -1.26 -6.00
N VAL A 82 9.96 -2.17 -5.78
CA VAL A 82 10.23 -3.59 -5.48
C VAL A 82 10.30 -4.40 -6.78
N GLY A 83 9.56 -3.99 -7.81
CA GLY A 83 9.62 -4.57 -9.13
C GLY A 83 8.51 -4.12 -10.07
N ALA A 84 8.56 -4.62 -11.30
CA ALA A 84 7.55 -4.44 -12.32
C ALA A 84 7.19 -5.81 -12.94
N PHE A 85 5.89 -6.07 -13.10
CA PHE A 85 5.35 -7.39 -13.45
C PHE A 85 4.42 -7.31 -14.65
N GLU A 86 4.29 -8.40 -15.40
CA GLU A 86 3.39 -8.45 -16.57
C GLU A 86 1.91 -8.63 -16.17
N ASN A 87 1.64 -9.03 -14.92
CA ASN A 87 0.28 -9.24 -14.45
C ASN A 87 0.04 -8.66 -13.04
N ARG A 88 -1.23 -8.37 -12.78
CA ARG A 88 -1.70 -7.77 -11.53
C ARG A 88 -1.49 -8.67 -10.32
N LEU A 89 -1.67 -9.98 -10.48
CA LEU A 89 -1.63 -10.91 -9.36
C LEU A 89 -0.21 -11.00 -8.78
N ASP A 90 0.80 -11.05 -9.63
CA ASP A 90 2.21 -11.04 -9.22
C ASP A 90 2.59 -9.75 -8.52
N ALA A 91 2.07 -8.61 -8.98
CA ALA A 91 2.26 -7.33 -8.33
C ALA A 91 1.62 -7.30 -6.92
N ILE A 92 0.38 -7.75 -6.79
CA ILE A 92 -0.30 -7.86 -5.48
C ILE A 92 0.44 -8.83 -4.55
N CYS A 93 0.84 -10.00 -5.06
CA CYS A 93 1.57 -11.00 -4.28
C CYS A 93 2.92 -10.47 -3.79
N THR A 94 3.63 -9.74 -4.65
CA THR A 94 4.92 -9.12 -4.31
C THR A 94 4.74 -8.02 -3.28
N LEU A 95 3.75 -7.14 -3.46
CA LEU A 95 3.43 -6.09 -2.50
C LEU A 95 3.07 -6.69 -1.14
N TRP A 96 2.25 -7.74 -1.13
CA TRP A 96 1.84 -8.43 0.10
C TRP A 96 3.00 -9.12 0.82
N LYS A 97 3.92 -9.75 0.07
CA LYS A 97 5.12 -10.37 0.65
C LYS A 97 6.05 -9.33 1.28
N SER A 98 6.14 -8.14 0.68
CA SER A 98 7.03 -7.06 1.11
C SER A 98 6.45 -6.21 2.25
N ARG A 99 5.25 -6.52 2.75
CA ARG A 99 4.52 -5.64 3.69
C ARG A 99 5.23 -5.39 5.02
N HIS A 100 6.00 -6.38 5.50
CA HIS A 100 6.76 -6.25 6.75
C HIS A 100 8.07 -5.48 6.56
N ASP A 101 8.52 -5.32 5.31
CA ASP A 101 9.65 -4.47 4.95
C ASP A 101 9.22 -3.01 4.79
N ALA A 102 7.91 -2.77 4.65
CA ALA A 102 7.34 -1.43 4.53
C ALA A 102 7.30 -0.74 5.89
N ILE A 103 7.81 0.49 5.93
CA ILE A 103 8.02 1.23 7.16
C ILE A 103 7.02 2.37 7.22
N GLY A 104 6.31 2.43 8.35
CA GLY A 104 5.40 3.52 8.65
C GLY A 104 6.15 4.79 9.05
N ARG A 105 5.54 5.95 8.83
CA ARG A 105 6.07 7.27 9.24
C ARG A 105 6.31 7.37 10.76
N TYR A 106 5.71 6.45 11.53
CA TYR A 106 5.79 6.37 12.99
C TYR A 106 6.50 5.11 13.51
N ALA A 107 7.30 4.44 12.68
CA ALA A 107 8.16 3.35 13.14
C ALA A 107 9.28 3.92 14.03
N ASN A 108 9.09 3.83 15.35
CA ASN A 108 10.16 4.01 16.34
C ASN A 108 11.25 2.96 16.16
#